data_AF-A0AAF3J810-F1
#
_entry.id   AF-A0AAF3J810-F1
#
_cell.length_a   1.000
_cell.length_b   1.000
_cell.length_c   1.000
_cell.angle_alpha   90.00
_cell.angle_beta   90.00
_cell.angle_gamma   90.00
#
_symmetry.space_group_name_H-M   'P 1'
#
loop_
_entity.id
_entity.type
_entity.pdbx_description
1 polymer ?
#
loop_
_entity_poly.entity_id
_entity_poly.type
_entity_poly.pdbx_seq_one_letter_code
_entity_poly.pdbx_strand_id
1 'polypeptide(L)'
;MSSIVYEGEAPESDDETIFTAHQPNTSKRKPPKPTIYEGEASETDEESEKAEMSKIPEVIKAFDMPVPGKSRPRVHIDERLEQQWKNLASDTLVTQWRRNQTAQRMINDTLTHSESAFQSIQSTSSKVRLITDNLCQLEHVVEQLVDNGLRLLPEKIKTNFQMPKEFL
;
A
#
# COMPACT_ATOMS: atom_id res chain seq x y z
N MET A 1 -42.82 31.53 -9.58
CA MET A 1 -42.79 30.38 -8.65
C MET A 1 -41.34 29.94 -8.51
N SER A 2 -40.90 29.79 -7.27
CA SER A 2 -39.52 29.91 -6.79
C SER A 2 -38.51 28.94 -7.40
N SER A 3 -37.33 29.49 -7.75
CA SER A 3 -36.07 28.77 -7.88
C SER A 3 -35.35 28.87 -6.54
N ILE A 4 -34.99 27.73 -5.94
CA ILE A 4 -34.16 27.67 -4.75
C ILE A 4 -32.82 27.07 -5.18
N VAL A 5 -31.78 27.91 -5.13
CA VAL A 5 -30.37 27.53 -5.22
C VAL A 5 -29.87 27.52 -3.77
N TYR A 6 -29.37 26.37 -3.30
CA TYR A 6 -28.62 26.30 -2.05
C TYR A 6 -27.14 26.19 -2.39
N GLU A 7 -26.46 27.32 -2.29
CA GLU A 7 -25.01 27.42 -2.14
C GLU A 7 -24.70 27.16 -0.66
N GLY A 8 -23.89 26.15 -0.38
CA GLY A 8 -23.54 25.74 0.98
C GLY A 8 -22.06 25.47 1.09
N GLU A 9 -21.26 26.54 1.14
CA GLU A 9 -19.92 26.50 1.73
C GLU A 9 -20.01 26.89 3.20
N ALA A 10 -19.34 26.13 4.07
CA ALA A 10 -18.96 26.54 5.43
C ALA A 10 -17.87 25.57 5.95
N PRO A 11 -17.10 25.94 6.98
CA PRO A 11 -16.01 26.92 6.93
C PRO A 11 -14.67 26.29 7.40
N GLU A 12 -13.56 26.93 7.05
CA GLU A 12 -12.24 26.66 7.63
C GLU A 12 -12.26 26.97 9.14
N SER A 13 -11.84 26.02 9.98
CA SER A 13 -11.58 26.25 11.40
C SER A 13 -10.07 26.21 11.64
N ASP A 14 -9.49 27.41 11.63
CA ASP A 14 -8.22 27.80 12.24
C ASP A 14 -8.46 27.98 13.75
N ASP A 15 -7.73 27.24 14.58
CA ASP A 15 -7.64 27.49 16.02
C ASP A 15 -6.26 27.04 16.51
N GLU A 16 -5.26 27.90 16.31
CA GLU A 16 -4.07 27.92 17.14
C GLU A 16 -4.43 28.34 18.57
N THR A 17 -4.16 27.48 19.57
CA THR A 17 -4.01 27.95 20.96
C THR A 17 -2.76 27.37 21.63
N ILE A 18 -1.81 28.27 21.84
CA ILE A 18 -0.63 28.16 22.70
C ILE A 18 -1.10 28.02 24.15
N PHE A 19 -0.68 26.96 24.85
CA PHE A 19 -0.77 26.90 26.31
C PHE A 19 0.61 26.77 26.95
N THR A 20 1.04 27.89 27.52
CA THR A 20 2.19 28.06 28.40
C THR A 20 2.03 27.34 29.74
N ALA A 21 3.04 26.54 30.06
CA ALA A 21 3.61 26.18 31.36
C ALA A 21 2.77 26.30 32.66
N HIS A 22 2.41 25.15 33.23
CA HIS A 22 2.45 24.92 34.67
C HIS A 22 3.02 23.52 34.99
N GLN A 23 4.20 23.46 35.60
CA GLN A 23 4.64 22.30 36.37
C GLN A 23 3.84 22.22 37.68
N PRO A 24 3.61 20.99 38.19
CA PRO A 24 4.22 20.70 39.49
C PRO A 24 4.79 19.27 39.64
N ASN A 25 5.95 19.22 40.28
CA ASN A 25 6.45 18.24 41.24
C ASN A 25 6.26 16.71 41.01
N THR A 26 7.39 16.10 40.61
CA THR A 26 8.08 14.99 41.26
C THR A 26 7.26 13.83 41.84
N SER A 27 7.03 12.80 41.01
CA SER A 27 6.97 11.42 41.50
C SER A 27 7.94 10.55 40.69
N LYS A 28 9.03 10.17 41.35
CA LYS A 28 10.06 9.28 40.80
C LYS A 28 9.45 7.89 40.59
N ARG A 29 9.09 7.55 39.36
CA ARG A 29 9.02 6.16 38.89
C ARG A 29 9.95 6.02 37.69
N LYS A 30 11.00 5.22 37.86
CA LYS A 30 11.92 4.83 36.78
C LYS A 30 11.09 4.18 35.66
N PRO A 31 11.24 4.58 34.39
CA PRO A 31 10.70 3.80 33.29
C PRO A 31 11.45 2.46 33.21
N PRO A 32 10.77 1.33 32.95
CA PRO A 32 11.46 0.10 32.60
C PRO A 32 12.26 0.34 31.31
N LYS A 33 13.51 -0.14 31.30
CA LYS A 33 14.41 -0.04 30.15
C LYS A 33 13.74 -0.68 28.92
N PRO A 34 13.77 -0.03 27.74
CA PRO A 34 13.41 -0.71 26.50
C PRO A 34 14.44 -1.82 26.28
N THR A 35 13.97 -3.06 26.29
CA THR A 35 14.77 -4.19 25.84
C THR A 35 14.52 -4.29 24.35
N ILE A 36 15.48 -3.83 23.56
CA ILE A 36 15.49 -4.01 22.11
C ILE A 36 15.70 -5.51 21.87
N TYR A 37 14.70 -6.18 21.33
CA TYR A 37 14.86 -7.52 20.77
C TYR A 37 15.24 -7.31 19.30
N GLU A 38 16.54 -7.39 19.01
CA GLU A 38 17.02 -7.60 17.63
C GLU A 38 16.67 -9.05 17.27
N GLY A 39 15.46 -9.25 16.74
CA GLY A 39 15.15 -10.42 15.96
C GLY A 39 15.55 -10.13 14.53
N GLU A 40 16.74 -10.58 14.12
CA GLU A 40 17.04 -10.73 12.70
C GLU A 40 15.96 -11.64 12.10
N ALA A 41 15.10 -11.10 11.25
CA ALA A 41 14.13 -11.89 10.52
C ALA A 41 14.92 -12.71 9.49
N SER A 42 14.91 -14.03 9.67
CA SER A 42 15.51 -14.98 8.72
C SER A 42 14.89 -14.75 7.34
N GLU A 43 15.71 -14.28 6.39
CA GLU A 43 15.39 -14.29 4.96
C GLU A 43 15.06 -15.73 4.56
N THR A 44 13.82 -15.97 4.16
CA THR A 44 13.44 -17.19 3.44
C THR A 44 12.81 -16.74 2.13
N ASP A 45 13.67 -16.72 1.12
CA ASP A 45 13.33 -16.74 -0.29
C ASP A 45 12.76 -18.12 -0.62
N GLU A 46 11.45 -18.20 -0.78
CA GLU A 46 10.81 -19.34 -1.45
C GLU A 46 9.90 -18.78 -2.55
N GLU A 47 10.45 -18.72 -3.76
CA GLU A 47 9.68 -18.75 -5.00
C GLU A 47 8.58 -19.83 -4.90
N SER A 48 7.33 -19.40 -4.80
CA SER A 48 6.19 -20.28 -5.03
C SER A 48 5.71 -20.08 -6.46
N GLU A 49 6.20 -20.97 -7.30
CA GLU A 49 5.70 -21.26 -8.63
C GLU A 49 4.17 -21.32 -8.65
N LYS A 50 3.61 -20.86 -9.78
CA LYS A 50 2.19 -20.88 -10.12
C LYS A 50 1.55 -22.22 -9.74
N ALA A 51 0.84 -22.25 -8.62
CA ALA A 51 -0.10 -23.32 -8.34
C ALA A 51 -1.28 -23.16 -9.30
N GLU A 52 -1.26 -23.96 -10.36
CA GLU A 52 -2.45 -24.35 -11.11
C GLU A 52 -3.61 -24.60 -10.14
N MET A 53 -4.80 -24.15 -10.52
CA MET A 53 -6.05 -24.44 -9.82
C MET A 53 -6.21 -25.97 -9.70
N SER A 54 -5.69 -26.50 -8.60
CA SER A 54 -5.90 -27.88 -8.20
C SER A 54 -7.39 -28.01 -7.94
N LYS A 55 -8.02 -28.78 -8.82
CA LYS A 55 -9.39 -29.25 -8.71
C LYS A 55 -9.68 -29.57 -7.26
N ILE A 56 -10.64 -28.84 -6.67
CA ILE A 56 -11.25 -29.18 -5.39
C ILE A 56 -11.48 -30.69 -5.41
N PRO A 57 -10.81 -31.49 -4.56
CA PRO A 57 -11.07 -32.91 -4.51
C PRO A 57 -12.55 -33.08 -4.20
N GLU A 58 -13.21 -33.90 -5.00
CA GLU A 58 -14.60 -34.33 -4.85
C GLU A 58 -14.76 -35.19 -3.57
N VAL A 59 -14.37 -34.65 -2.42
CA VAL A 59 -14.41 -35.23 -1.08
C VAL A 59 -15.25 -34.32 -0.18
N ILE A 60 -16.40 -33.90 -0.70
CA ILE A 60 -17.57 -33.64 0.13
C ILE A 60 -18.68 -34.60 -0.34
N LYS A 61 -18.31 -35.85 -0.63
CA LYS A 61 -19.27 -36.95 -0.55
C LYS A 61 -19.32 -37.35 0.91
N ALA A 62 -20.46 -37.07 1.52
CA ALA A 62 -20.97 -37.58 2.79
C ALA A 62 -19.90 -38.24 3.68
N PHE A 63 -19.48 -37.53 4.72
CA PHE A 63 -18.77 -38.13 5.84
C PHE A 63 -19.76 -38.99 6.64
N ASP A 64 -20.25 -40.07 6.03
CA ASP A 64 -21.00 -41.14 6.69
C ASP A 64 -19.97 -42.08 7.31
N MET A 65 -19.46 -41.66 8.46
CA MET A 65 -18.65 -42.52 9.31
C MET A 65 -19.59 -43.56 9.94
N PRO A 66 -19.42 -44.87 9.70
CA PRO A 66 -20.21 -45.87 10.40
C PRO A 66 -19.83 -45.84 11.88
N VAL A 67 -20.73 -45.32 12.72
CA VAL A 67 -20.58 -45.35 14.18
C VAL A 67 -20.68 -46.81 14.62
N PRO A 68 -19.59 -47.42 15.14
CA PRO A 68 -19.64 -48.81 15.58
C PRO A 68 -20.60 -48.94 16.77
N GLY A 69 -21.46 -49.96 16.69
CA GLY A 69 -22.59 -50.20 17.57
C GLY A 69 -22.26 -50.15 19.06
N LYS A 70 -22.56 -49.01 19.67
CA LYS A 70 -23.17 -48.90 20.99
C LYS A 70 -24.21 -47.81 20.84
N SER A 71 -25.48 -48.14 21.03
CA SER A 71 -26.54 -47.15 21.16
C SER A 71 -26.18 -46.24 22.32
N ARG A 72 -25.45 -45.16 22.04
CA ARG A 72 -25.28 -44.09 23.01
C ARG A 72 -26.71 -43.70 23.40
N PRO A 73 -27.04 -43.60 24.71
CA PRO A 73 -28.33 -43.10 25.10
C PRO A 73 -28.54 -41.78 24.36
N ARG A 74 -29.61 -41.67 23.58
CA ARG A 74 -29.95 -40.42 22.90
C ARG A 74 -30.24 -39.43 24.02
N VAL A 75 -29.24 -38.63 24.36
CA VAL A 75 -29.42 -37.52 25.29
C VAL A 75 -30.42 -36.62 24.60
N HIS A 76 -31.60 -36.47 25.20
CA HIS A 76 -32.62 -35.57 24.68
C HIS A 76 -32.04 -34.17 24.81
N ILE A 77 -31.55 -33.63 23.70
CA ILE A 77 -31.14 -32.23 23.64
C ILE A 77 -32.46 -31.46 23.72
N ASP A 78 -32.54 -30.55 24.69
CA ASP A 78 -33.67 -29.62 24.76
C ASP A 78 -33.72 -28.85 23.43
N GLU A 79 -34.80 -29.00 22.68
CA GLU A 79 -34.99 -28.32 21.38
C GLU A 79 -34.80 -26.80 21.51
N ARG A 80 -35.13 -26.23 22.68
CA ARG A 80 -34.90 -24.81 22.96
C ARG A 80 -33.42 -24.49 23.08
N LEU A 81 -32.65 -25.37 23.70
CA LEU A 81 -31.20 -25.23 23.79
C LEU A 81 -30.60 -25.31 22.38
N GLU A 82 -31.01 -26.29 21.56
CA GLU A 82 -30.53 -26.39 20.19
C GLU A 82 -30.81 -25.10 19.38
N GLN A 83 -32.02 -24.56 19.49
CA GLN A 83 -32.39 -23.30 18.84
C GLN A 83 -31.56 -22.12 19.35
N GLN A 84 -31.34 -22.02 20.66
CA GLN A 84 -30.51 -20.95 21.24
C GLN A 84 -29.07 -21.01 20.73
N TRP A 85 -28.48 -22.20 20.63
CA TRP A 85 -27.12 -22.37 20.12
C TRP A 85 -27.03 -22.01 18.63
N LYS A 86 -28.03 -22.39 17.83
CA LYS A 86 -28.11 -22.00 16.42
C LYS A 86 -28.21 -20.48 16.26
N ASN A 87 -29.06 -19.83 17.05
CA ASN A 87 -29.22 -18.38 17.01
C ASN A 87 -27.93 -17.68 17.44
N LEU A 88 -27.33 -18.10 18.55
CA LEU A 88 -26.06 -17.54 19.04
C LEU A 88 -24.94 -17.71 18.00
N ALA A 89 -24.83 -18.87 17.36
CA ALA A 89 -23.85 -19.10 16.30
C ALA A 89 -24.10 -18.19 15.09
N SER A 90 -25.35 -18.07 14.65
CA SER A 90 -25.75 -17.16 13.55
C SER A 90 -25.41 -15.71 13.87
N ASP A 91 -25.78 -15.22 15.06
CA ASP A 91 -25.53 -13.84 15.49
C ASP A 91 -24.04 -13.54 15.61
N THR A 92 -23.27 -14.52 16.11
CA THR A 92 -21.82 -14.41 16.18
C THR A 92 -21.22 -14.30 14.78
N LEU A 93 -21.64 -15.14 13.83
CA LEU A 93 -21.17 -15.09 12.44
C LEU A 93 -21.51 -13.77 11.77
N VAL A 94 -22.76 -13.30 11.90
CA VAL A 94 -23.18 -12.01 11.33
C VAL A 94 -22.38 -10.86 11.93
N THR A 95 -22.15 -10.88 13.24
CA THR A 95 -21.37 -9.84 13.93
C THR A 95 -19.92 -9.83 13.45
N GLN A 96 -19.29 -11.00 13.33
CA GLN A 96 -17.91 -11.09 12.84
C GLN A 96 -17.81 -10.69 11.36
N TRP A 97 -18.77 -11.10 10.53
CA TRP A 97 -18.85 -10.67 9.14
C TRP A 97 -18.97 -9.15 9.00
N ARG A 98 -19.85 -8.51 9.79
CA ARG A 98 -19.99 -7.05 9.81
C ARG A 98 -18.71 -6.36 10.28
N ARG A 99 -18.04 -6.89 11.31
CA ARG A 99 -16.76 -6.34 11.80
C ARG A 99 -15.68 -6.40 10.72
N ASN A 100 -15.62 -7.48 9.96
CA ASN A 100 -14.65 -7.64 8.87
C ASN A 100 -14.99 -6.81 7.63
N GLN A 101 -16.22 -6.32 7.48
CA GLN A 101 -16.63 -5.53 6.32
C GLN A 101 -15.82 -4.23 6.18
N THR A 102 -15.52 -3.56 7.30
CA THR A 102 -14.69 -2.34 7.29
C THR A 102 -13.26 -2.66 6.88
N ALA A 103 -12.67 -3.74 7.42
CA ALA A 103 -11.33 -4.18 7.03
C ALA A 103 -11.25 -4.52 5.55
N GLN A 104 -12.25 -5.23 5.01
CA GLN A 104 -12.33 -5.55 3.59
C GLN A 104 -12.40 -4.29 2.72
N ARG A 105 -13.17 -3.28 3.13
CA ARG A 105 -13.23 -2.00 2.42
C ARG A 105 -11.88 -1.30 2.42
N MET A 106 -11.22 -1.19 3.57
CA MET A 106 -9.89 -0.59 3.67
C MET A 106 -8.86 -1.30 2.78
N ILE A 107 -8.90 -2.63 2.70
CA ILE A 107 -8.03 -3.41 1.82
C ILE A 107 -8.29 -3.04 0.35
N ASN A 108 -9.56 -2.98 -0.07
CA ASN A 108 -9.92 -2.62 -1.44
C ASN A 108 -9.51 -1.17 -1.78
N ASP A 109 -9.72 -0.24 -0.86
CA ASP A 109 -9.33 1.17 -1.02
C ASP A 109 -7.80 1.28 -1.16
N THR A 110 -7.06 0.58 -0.28
CA THR A 110 -5.59 0.53 -0.33
C THR A 110 -5.10 -0.06 -1.65
N LEU A 111 -5.73 -1.15 -2.13
CA LEU A 111 -5.39 -1.76 -3.42
C LEU A 111 -5.59 -0.76 -4.57
N THR A 112 -6.73 -0.06 -4.59
CA THR A 112 -7.05 0.94 -5.61
C THR A 112 -6.05 2.10 -5.60
N HIS A 113 -5.70 2.61 -4.42
CA HIS A 113 -4.69 3.65 -4.27
C HIS A 113 -3.30 3.18 -4.71
N SER A 114 -2.92 1.95 -4.38
CA SER A 114 -1.63 1.38 -4.80
C SER A 114 -1.53 1.24 -6.32
N GLU A 115 -2.61 0.85 -6.99
CA GLU A 115 -2.66 0.75 -8.45
C GLU A 115 -2.57 2.12 -9.12
N SER A 116 -3.28 3.12 -8.59
CA SER A 116 -3.17 4.50 -9.07
C SER A 116 -1.76 5.08 -8.87
N ALA A 117 -1.11 4.78 -7.74
CA ALA A 117 0.26 5.20 -7.48
C ALA A 117 1.24 4.53 -8.46
N PHE A 118 1.06 3.24 -8.72
CA PHE A 118 1.86 2.49 -9.69
C PHE A 118 1.74 3.07 -11.09
N GLN A 119 0.52 3.35 -11.56
CA GLN A 119 0.29 4.00 -12.86
C GLN A 119 0.96 5.38 -12.95
N SER A 120 0.89 6.17 -11.87
CA SER A 120 1.53 7.49 -11.80
C SER A 120 3.05 7.39 -11.88
N ILE A 121 3.65 6.42 -11.19
CA ILE A 121 5.09 6.15 -11.24
C ILE A 121 5.49 5.72 -12.65
N GLN A 122 4.76 4.81 -13.29
CA GLN A 122 5.04 4.39 -14.67
C GLN A 122 4.96 5.55 -15.66
N SER A 123 3.93 6.39 -15.55
CA SER A 123 3.79 7.58 -16.39
C SER A 123 4.97 8.53 -16.21
N THR A 124 5.35 8.79 -14.96
CA THR A 124 6.48 9.67 -14.63
C THR A 124 7.80 9.08 -15.14
N SER A 125 8.03 7.79 -14.93
CA SER A 125 9.22 7.08 -15.44
C SER A 125 9.33 7.17 -16.97
N SER A 126 8.22 7.01 -17.68
CA SER A 126 8.18 7.15 -19.14
C SER A 126 8.57 8.56 -19.59
N LYS A 127 8.10 9.59 -18.88
CA LYS A 127 8.47 11.00 -19.15
C LYS A 127 9.94 11.27 -18.86
N VAL A 128 10.47 10.74 -17.76
CA VAL A 128 11.90 10.86 -17.41
C VAL A 128 12.76 10.25 -18.51
N ARG A 129 12.40 9.06 -19.01
CA ARG A 129 13.12 8.42 -20.11
C ARG A 129 13.12 9.28 -21.38
N LEU A 130 11.97 9.84 -21.75
CA LEU A 130 11.88 10.76 -22.89
C LEU A 130 12.77 11.99 -22.73
N ILE A 131 12.82 12.57 -21.52
CA ILE A 131 13.69 13.71 -21.22
C ILE A 131 15.16 13.30 -21.37
N THR A 132 15.56 12.15 -20.83
CA THR A 132 16.91 11.61 -20.97
C THR A 132 17.30 11.43 -22.44
N ASP A 133 16.42 10.84 -23.25
CA ASP A 133 16.65 10.64 -24.68
C ASP A 133 16.84 11.99 -25.41
N ASN A 134 16.01 12.98 -25.10
CA ASN A 134 16.12 14.33 -25.67
C ASN A 134 17.43 15.04 -25.25
N LEU A 135 17.86 14.88 -24.00
CA LEU A 135 19.13 15.46 -23.53
C LEU A 135 20.32 14.83 -24.25
N CYS A 136 20.33 13.51 -24.43
CA CYS A 136 21.38 12.81 -25.18
C CYS A 136 21.42 13.29 -26.65
N GLN A 137 20.26 13.51 -27.27
CA GLN A 137 20.20 14.05 -28.63
C GLN A 137 20.72 15.49 -28.69
N LEU A 138 20.36 16.33 -27.71
CA LEU A 138 20.81 17.71 -27.65
C LEU A 138 22.32 17.80 -27.46
N GLU A 139 22.88 16.99 -26.57
CA GLU A 139 24.32 16.84 -26.35
C GLU A 139 25.02 16.53 -27.68
N HIS A 140 24.53 15.53 -28.41
CA HIS A 140 25.09 15.16 -29.70
C HIS A 140 25.00 16.29 -30.75
N VAL A 141 23.89 17.03 -30.81
CA VAL A 141 23.73 18.17 -31.71
C VAL A 141 24.68 19.30 -31.36
N VAL A 142 24.89 19.57 -30.07
CA VAL A 142 25.84 20.58 -29.59
C VAL A 142 27.26 20.18 -29.93
N GLU A 143 27.67 18.93 -29.71
CA GLU A 143 28.98 18.41 -30.12
C GLU A 143 29.22 18.61 -31.62
N GLN A 144 28.25 18.22 -32.46
CA GLN A 144 28.35 18.41 -33.90
C GLN A 144 28.46 19.90 -34.28
N LEU A 145 27.71 20.78 -33.62
CA LEU A 145 27.76 22.21 -33.88
C LEU A 145 29.12 22.80 -33.49
N VAL A 146 29.68 22.38 -32.37
CA VAL A 146 31.02 22.77 -31.91
C VAL A 146 32.06 22.30 -32.92
N ASP A 147 32.05 21.02 -33.32
CA ASP A 147 32.98 20.46 -34.29
C ASP A 147 32.91 21.16 -35.65
N ASN A 148 31.70 21.39 -36.15
CA ASN A 148 31.50 22.07 -37.42
C ASN A 148 31.85 23.57 -37.34
N GLY A 149 31.51 24.24 -36.24
CA GLY A 149 31.88 25.63 -36.00
C GLY A 149 33.40 25.81 -35.93
N LEU A 150 34.09 24.93 -35.22
CA LEU A 150 35.55 24.89 -35.15
C LEU A 150 36.19 24.67 -36.52
N ARG A 151 35.58 23.88 -37.41
CA ARG A 151 36.08 23.70 -38.78
C ARG A 151 35.98 24.97 -39.63
N LEU A 152 34.94 25.78 -39.43
CA LEU A 152 34.68 27.00 -40.20
C LEU A 152 35.45 28.23 -39.69
N LEU A 153 35.99 28.18 -38.46
CA LEU A 153 36.78 29.29 -37.92
C LEU A 153 38.13 29.44 -38.66
N PRO A 154 38.63 30.67 -38.87
CA PRO A 154 39.99 30.90 -39.31
C PRO A 154 41.01 30.32 -38.31
N GLU A 155 42.08 29.68 -38.79
CA GLU A 155 43.12 29.02 -37.97
C GLU A 155 43.67 29.88 -36.82
N LYS A 156 43.76 31.21 -37.04
CA LYS A 156 44.22 32.19 -36.04
C LYS A 156 43.31 32.30 -34.81
N ILE A 157 42.04 31.90 -34.94
CA ILE A 157 41.03 31.94 -33.88
C ILE A 157 40.90 30.57 -33.20
N LYS A 158 41.07 29.47 -33.97
CA LYS A 158 41.03 28.10 -33.44
C LYS A 158 42.05 27.88 -32.31
N THR A 159 43.25 28.44 -32.43
CA THR A 159 44.31 28.28 -31.42
C THR A 159 43.99 28.93 -30.07
N ASN A 160 43.03 29.87 -30.02
CA ASN A 160 42.64 30.57 -28.80
C ASN A 160 41.31 30.07 -28.21
N PHE A 161 40.59 29.19 -28.91
CA PHE A 161 39.32 28.65 -28.45
C PHE A 161 39.55 27.37 -27.65
N GLN A 162 39.60 27.48 -26.31
CA GLN A 162 39.55 26.33 -25.41
C GLN A 162 38.13 26.23 -24.83
N MET A 163 37.43 25.13 -25.13
CA MET A 163 36.24 24.77 -24.37
C MET A 163 36.65 24.56 -22.90
N PRO A 164 35.98 25.19 -21.93
CA PRO A 164 36.23 24.90 -20.53
C PRO A 164 36.01 23.40 -20.29
N LYS A 165 36.97 22.75 -19.62
CA LYS A 165 36.93 21.30 -19.34
C LYS A 165 35.74 20.86 -18.48
N GLU A 166 34.96 21.79 -17.97
CA GLU A 166 33.77 21.54 -17.16
C GLU A 166 32.54 21.20 -18.02
N PHE A 167 32.65 21.31 -19.34
CA PHE A 167 31.60 21.00 -20.33
C PHE A 167 31.94 19.78 -21.22
N LEU A 168 32.93 18.99 -20.82
CA LEU A 168 33.37 17.72 -21.44
C LEU A 168 33.44 16.64 -20.35
#